data_AF-A0A8H2XH67-F1
#
_entry.id   AF-A0A8H2XH67-F1
#
_cell.length_a   1.000
_cell.length_b   1.000
_cell.length_c   1.000
_cell.angle_alpha   90.00
_cell.angle_beta   90.00
_cell.angle_gamma   90.00
#
_symmetry.space_group_name_H-M   'P 1'
#
loop_
_entity.id
_entity.type
_entity.pdbx_description
1 polymer ?
#
loop_
_entity_poly.entity_id
_entity_poly.type
_entity_poly.pdbx_seq_one_letter_code
_entity_poly.pdbx_strand_id
1 'polypeptide(L)'
;MKSEEESRPASGTPYETRGRGSAFGKVKTLATLGIFVLSGFLGYHAGNLSRIVSSDYFGGPPGTPGRLAYAVAYVKGPNSNVTGVVHFSQSSPTGPVFITGELKNLDPNAERGFHIHEYGDITDGCMSSGSHYNPFGTTHGGPKDLKRHVGDLGNIRSDAYGVAKLDFSDSVIGLLGPLSIIGRTVLVHTGTDDLGRGSNEDSLKTGNAGGRAACGIIGTTLSFIMFGKVKFVAAFALLAFSSASAKLTCEVKKDVYAKAVLKDANGTTIGVVNLYQASNLDPVKITADLKGLGAEGKKGFHVHEFGDLSNGCASAGGHFNPYSKQHGGPDATERHAGDLGNIVAAADGTSKVNVEDKHISLHGGKTGIIGRAIVLHAGEDDLGKGGQSDSLTTGHAGARLACGVIGYAAPPAPAA
;
A
#
# COMPACT_ATOMS: atom_id res chain seq x y z
N MET A 1 -65.52 -30.39 19.16
CA MET A 1 -66.88 -29.85 19.35
C MET A 1 -66.74 -28.35 19.56
N LYS A 2 -67.46 -27.53 18.78
CA LYS A 2 -67.92 -26.13 18.99
C LYS A 2 -66.98 -25.04 19.57
N SER A 3 -67.05 -23.76 19.18
CA SER A 3 -67.57 -23.05 17.98
C SER A 3 -67.29 -21.52 18.09
N GLU A 4 -67.60 -20.76 17.02
CA GLU A 4 -67.53 -19.28 16.81
C GLU A 4 -66.12 -18.62 16.85
N GLU A 5 -65.61 -17.82 15.89
CA GLU A 5 -66.05 -17.28 14.57
C GLU A 5 -66.74 -15.87 14.52
N GLU A 6 -66.75 -15.26 13.31
CA GLU A 6 -67.30 -13.93 12.87
C GLU A 6 -66.58 -12.61 13.24
N SER A 7 -66.64 -11.51 12.45
CA SER A 7 -66.79 -11.29 10.98
C SER A 7 -66.41 -9.83 10.59
N ARG A 8 -66.32 -9.51 9.28
CA ARG A 8 -66.08 -8.15 8.67
C ARG A 8 -67.46 -7.46 8.39
N PRO A 9 -67.67 -6.32 7.63
CA PRO A 9 -66.75 -5.46 6.83
C PRO A 9 -67.04 -3.92 6.66
N ALA A 10 -66.10 -3.22 5.99
CA ALA A 10 -66.23 -2.21 4.90
C ALA A 10 -66.95 -0.83 4.98
N SER A 11 -66.32 0.11 4.23
CA SER A 11 -66.89 1.11 3.28
C SER A 11 -66.95 2.62 3.66
N GLY A 12 -66.77 3.49 2.65
CA GLY A 12 -67.11 4.94 2.70
C GLY A 12 -66.02 5.91 2.18
N THR A 13 -66.25 6.53 1.01
CA THR A 13 -65.43 7.60 0.39
C THR A 13 -66.17 8.97 0.40
N PRO A 14 -65.86 9.96 -0.45
CA PRO A 14 -64.81 10.98 -0.31
C PRO A 14 -65.38 12.43 -0.26
N TYR A 15 -64.54 13.46 -0.14
CA TYR A 15 -64.91 14.81 -0.62
C TYR A 15 -63.71 15.63 -1.14
N GLU A 16 -63.94 16.29 -2.28
CA GLU A 16 -63.02 17.19 -2.99
C GLU A 16 -63.75 18.54 -3.21
N THR A 17 -63.10 19.68 -2.99
CA THR A 17 -63.48 20.95 -3.65
C THR A 17 -62.32 21.94 -3.79
N ARG A 18 -62.25 22.58 -4.97
CA ARG A 18 -61.35 23.70 -5.36
C ARG A 18 -61.86 25.05 -4.84
N GLY A 19 -61.01 26.11 -4.80
CA GLY A 19 -61.55 27.48 -4.73
C GLY A 19 -60.57 28.68 -4.59
N ARG A 20 -60.12 29.23 -5.73
CA ARG A 20 -59.38 30.50 -5.97
C ARG A 20 -59.69 31.74 -5.07
N GLY A 21 -58.64 32.47 -4.65
CA GLY A 21 -58.18 33.69 -5.36
C GLY A 21 -58.34 35.11 -4.76
N SER A 22 -57.30 35.95 -4.94
CA SER A 22 -57.31 37.43 -5.09
C SER A 22 -57.63 38.33 -3.86
N ALA A 23 -57.11 39.56 -3.65
CA ALA A 23 -55.89 40.30 -4.05
C ALA A 23 -55.84 41.68 -3.30
N PHE A 24 -54.76 42.47 -3.49
CA PHE A 24 -54.52 43.86 -3.02
C PHE A 24 -54.26 44.08 -1.50
N GLY A 25 -53.34 44.97 -1.06
CA GLY A 25 -52.33 45.73 -1.82
C GLY A 25 -51.43 46.71 -1.01
N LYS A 26 -50.17 46.84 -1.44
CA LYS A 26 -49.21 47.98 -1.33
C LYS A 26 -49.08 48.80 -0.03
N VAL A 27 -47.86 48.79 0.54
CA VAL A 27 -47.07 50.02 0.82
C VAL A 27 -45.60 49.76 0.39
N LYS A 28 -44.90 50.78 -0.11
CA LYS A 28 -43.47 50.72 -0.53
C LYS A 28 -42.55 51.30 0.53
N THR A 29 -41.35 50.76 0.69
CA THR A 29 -40.13 51.57 0.91
C THR A 29 -38.93 50.83 0.27
N LEU A 30 -38.04 51.58 -0.38
CA LEU A 30 -36.84 51.04 -1.03
C LEU A 30 -35.66 51.00 -0.05
N ALA A 31 -34.88 49.92 -0.09
CA ALA A 31 -33.43 49.96 0.11
C ALA A 31 -32.77 48.80 -0.66
N THR A 32 -31.98 49.15 -1.67
CA THR A 32 -31.02 48.29 -2.39
C THR A 32 -29.96 47.74 -1.41
N LEU A 33 -29.22 46.64 -1.63
CA LEU A 33 -28.60 46.16 -2.88
C LEU A 33 -28.16 44.68 -2.77
N GLY A 34 -28.40 43.87 -3.82
CA GLY A 34 -27.59 42.68 -4.17
C GLY A 34 -27.81 41.35 -3.41
N ILE A 35 -28.52 40.41 -4.03
CA ILE A 35 -28.16 38.96 -4.17
C ILE A 35 -29.11 38.34 -5.24
N PHE A 36 -28.52 37.96 -6.38
CA PHE A 36 -28.99 37.07 -7.45
C PHE A 36 -27.68 36.75 -8.20
N VAL A 37 -27.30 35.52 -8.58
CA VAL A 37 -28.03 34.28 -8.87
C VAL A 37 -27.18 33.08 -8.43
N LEU A 38 -27.75 32.06 -7.76
CA LEU A 38 -27.20 30.68 -7.85
C LEU A 38 -28.24 29.61 -7.46
N SER A 39 -29.21 29.35 -8.34
CA SER A 39 -30.09 28.18 -8.26
C SER A 39 -30.10 27.44 -9.60
N GLY A 40 -29.06 26.62 -9.83
CA GLY A 40 -28.92 25.95 -11.12
C GLY A 40 -27.67 25.08 -11.32
N PHE A 41 -27.12 24.45 -10.29
CA PHE A 41 -26.10 23.39 -10.43
C PHE A 41 -26.14 22.41 -9.22
N LEU A 42 -27.24 21.67 -9.11
CA LEU A 42 -27.32 20.46 -8.27
C LEU A 42 -27.59 19.28 -9.21
N GLY A 43 -26.57 18.45 -9.48
CA GLY A 43 -26.75 17.32 -10.41
C GLY A 43 -25.54 16.84 -11.22
N TYR A 44 -24.31 17.25 -10.91
CA TYR A 44 -23.08 16.60 -11.42
C TYR A 44 -21.92 16.91 -10.46
N HIS A 45 -20.94 16.01 -10.31
CA HIS A 45 -19.81 16.03 -9.35
C HIS A 45 -20.03 15.38 -7.97
N ALA A 46 -20.46 14.11 -7.96
CA ALA A 46 -20.23 13.18 -6.84
C ALA A 46 -19.14 12.12 -7.15
N GLY A 47 -18.22 12.40 -8.10
CA GLY A 47 -17.29 11.39 -8.64
C GLY A 47 -15.85 11.83 -8.94
N ASN A 48 -15.42 13.02 -8.49
CA ASN A 48 -14.11 13.60 -8.88
C ASN A 48 -13.18 14.01 -7.73
N LEU A 49 -13.52 13.76 -6.46
CA LEU A 49 -12.57 13.99 -5.35
C LEU A 49 -11.45 12.94 -5.25
N SER A 50 -11.60 11.77 -5.87
CA SER A 50 -10.59 10.71 -5.86
C SER A 50 -9.47 10.88 -6.91
N ARG A 51 -9.55 11.90 -7.78
CA ARG A 51 -8.69 12.01 -8.98
C ARG A 51 -7.47 12.93 -8.88
N ILE A 52 -7.22 13.56 -7.73
CA ILE A 52 -6.14 14.57 -7.58
C ILE A 52 -4.89 14.00 -6.84
N VAL A 53 -4.90 12.74 -6.40
CA VAL A 53 -3.81 12.16 -5.57
C VAL A 53 -3.34 10.78 -6.09
N SER A 54 -2.74 10.72 -7.29
CA SER A 54 -1.98 9.51 -7.73
C SER A 54 -0.92 9.73 -8.83
N SER A 55 -1.18 10.52 -9.89
CA SER A 55 -0.40 10.42 -11.15
C SER A 55 1.02 10.98 -11.17
N ASP A 56 1.35 11.97 -10.34
CA ASP A 56 2.60 12.76 -10.50
C ASP A 56 3.74 12.28 -9.60
N TYR A 57 3.55 11.13 -8.96
CA TYR A 57 4.27 10.78 -7.74
C TYR A 57 5.67 10.19 -7.91
N PHE A 58 6.30 10.12 -9.08
CA PHE A 58 7.73 9.78 -9.16
C PHE A 58 8.41 10.42 -10.38
N GLY A 59 8.97 11.62 -10.21
CA GLY A 59 9.81 12.27 -11.24
C GLY A 59 9.60 13.78 -11.46
N GLY A 60 8.80 14.47 -10.63
CA GLY A 60 8.63 15.92 -10.73
C GLY A 60 9.92 16.71 -10.39
N PRO A 61 10.13 17.89 -11.01
CA PRO A 61 11.28 18.75 -10.72
C PRO A 61 11.25 19.31 -9.29
N PRO A 62 12.40 19.75 -8.73
CA PRO A 62 12.47 20.30 -7.38
C PRO A 62 11.57 21.53 -7.22
N GLY A 63 10.66 21.52 -6.25
CA GLY A 63 9.78 22.65 -5.92
C GLY A 63 8.28 22.37 -5.91
N THR A 64 7.82 21.14 -6.18
CA THR A 64 6.40 20.78 -6.06
C THR A 64 5.96 20.78 -4.58
N PRO A 65 4.81 21.39 -4.20
CA PRO A 65 4.37 21.44 -2.81
C PRO A 65 4.05 20.06 -2.21
N GLY A 66 4.50 19.82 -0.98
CA GLY A 66 3.92 18.86 -0.03
C GLY A 66 3.63 17.45 -0.54
N ARG A 67 4.66 16.72 -1.02
CA ARG A 67 4.51 15.32 -1.40
C ARG A 67 4.34 14.42 -0.16
N LEU A 68 3.10 14.30 0.31
CA LEU A 68 2.68 13.35 1.34
C LEU A 68 2.87 11.91 0.80
N ALA A 69 3.69 11.12 1.49
CA ALA A 69 3.83 9.69 1.24
C ALA A 69 3.27 8.92 2.45
N TYR A 70 2.54 7.84 2.19
CA TYR A 70 1.98 6.95 3.19
C TYR A 70 2.38 5.51 2.92
N ALA A 71 2.70 4.78 3.98
CA ALA A 71 2.96 3.35 3.92
C ALA A 71 2.35 2.64 5.14
N VAL A 72 2.11 1.34 5.00
CA VAL A 72 1.57 0.49 6.05
C VAL A 72 2.25 -0.87 6.03
N ALA A 73 2.46 -1.44 7.21
CA ALA A 73 2.92 -2.82 7.37
C ALA A 73 2.00 -3.56 8.35
N TYR A 74 1.51 -4.71 7.90
CA TYR A 74 0.75 -5.65 8.73
C TYR A 74 1.74 -6.62 9.37
N VAL A 75 2.02 -6.40 10.65
CA VAL A 75 3.03 -7.15 11.40
C VAL A 75 2.40 -8.41 11.96
N LYS A 76 2.97 -9.58 11.66
CA LYS A 76 2.50 -10.88 12.16
C LYS A 76 3.66 -11.80 12.52
N GLY A 77 3.54 -12.51 13.64
CA GLY A 77 4.43 -13.60 14.02
C GLY A 77 4.20 -14.83 13.15
N PRO A 78 5.25 -15.40 12.51
CA PRO A 78 5.14 -16.70 11.86
C PRO A 78 5.02 -17.83 12.91
N ASN A 79 5.73 -17.67 14.03
CA ASN A 79 5.81 -18.62 15.15
C ASN A 79 5.47 -17.95 16.49
N SER A 80 4.72 -16.84 16.48
CA SER A 80 4.30 -16.12 17.68
C SER A 80 2.90 -15.51 17.49
N ASN A 81 2.25 -15.16 18.59
CA ASN A 81 0.95 -14.47 18.55
C ASN A 81 1.09 -12.94 18.37
N VAL A 82 2.32 -12.42 18.23
CA VAL A 82 2.55 -10.98 18.06
C VAL A 82 1.92 -10.52 16.75
N THR A 83 1.07 -9.49 16.84
CA THR A 83 0.33 -8.95 15.70
C THR A 83 0.17 -7.45 15.82
N GLY A 84 0.04 -6.74 14.71
CA GLY A 84 -0.29 -5.32 14.75
C GLY A 84 -0.18 -4.64 13.40
N VAL A 85 -0.33 -3.32 13.42
CA VAL A 85 -0.23 -2.48 12.23
C VAL A 85 0.69 -1.31 12.53
N VAL A 86 1.63 -1.07 11.62
CA VAL A 86 2.55 0.08 11.66
C VAL A 86 2.26 0.95 10.45
N HIS A 87 1.96 2.22 10.70
CA HIS A 87 1.73 3.25 9.70
C HIS A 87 2.92 4.20 9.65
N PHE A 88 3.33 4.54 8.43
CA PHE A 88 4.40 5.49 8.16
C PHE A 88 3.84 6.65 7.36
N SER A 89 4.26 7.87 7.68
CA SER A 89 3.95 9.04 6.85
C SER A 89 5.14 9.99 6.74
N GLN A 90 5.36 10.54 5.55
CA GLN A 90 6.45 11.49 5.27
C GLN A 90 5.89 12.66 4.46
N SER A 91 6.02 13.89 4.96
CA SER A 91 5.35 15.06 4.35
C SER A 91 6.15 15.73 3.23
N SER A 92 7.44 15.43 3.12
CA SER A 92 8.33 15.90 2.06
C SER A 92 9.53 14.94 1.91
N PRO A 93 10.25 14.93 0.77
CA PRO A 93 11.38 14.02 0.55
C PRO A 93 12.55 14.16 1.55
N THR A 94 12.63 15.28 2.26
CA THR A 94 13.67 15.59 3.26
C THR A 94 13.11 15.70 4.68
N GLY A 95 11.80 15.55 4.86
CA GLY A 95 11.16 15.57 6.18
C GLY A 95 11.28 14.23 6.90
N PRO A 96 11.13 14.21 8.23
CA PRO A 96 11.13 12.97 9.00
C PRO A 96 9.95 12.08 8.58
N VAL A 97 10.14 10.77 8.76
CA VAL A 97 9.06 9.79 8.69
C VAL A 97 8.45 9.65 10.09
N PHE A 98 7.16 9.93 10.20
CA PHE A 98 6.37 9.66 11.41
C PHE A 98 5.89 8.21 11.40
N ILE A 99 6.13 7.51 12.50
CA ILE A 99 5.80 6.10 12.72
C ILE A 99 4.74 6.05 13.81
N THR A 100 3.58 5.50 13.46
CA THR A 100 2.44 5.35 14.37
C THR A 100 1.85 3.95 14.27
N GLY A 101 1.12 3.49 15.29
CA GLY A 101 0.47 2.18 15.23
C GLY A 101 0.33 1.49 16.57
N GLU A 102 -0.05 0.22 16.53
CA GLU A 102 -0.25 -0.61 17.72
C GLU A 102 0.15 -2.05 17.43
N LEU A 103 1.06 -2.60 18.26
CA LEU A 103 1.43 -4.02 18.28
C LEU A 103 0.89 -4.65 19.58
N LYS A 104 0.47 -5.91 19.49
CA LYS A 104 -0.23 -6.67 20.54
C LYS A 104 0.40 -8.03 20.76
N ASN A 105 0.10 -8.62 21.92
CA ASN A 105 0.57 -9.93 22.36
C ASN A 105 2.11 -10.01 22.46
N LEU A 106 2.75 -8.87 22.74
CA LEU A 106 4.15 -8.79 23.15
C LEU A 106 4.27 -9.21 24.62
N ASP A 107 5.48 -9.53 25.06
CA ASP A 107 5.74 -9.76 26.49
C ASP A 107 5.39 -8.49 27.29
N PRO A 108 4.64 -8.57 28.41
CA PRO A 108 4.23 -7.39 29.18
C PRO A 108 5.39 -6.57 29.77
N ASN A 109 5.25 -5.24 29.75
CA ASN A 109 6.20 -4.26 30.31
C ASN A 109 7.64 -4.32 29.75
N ALA A 110 7.83 -4.93 28.58
CA ALA A 110 9.14 -5.27 28.02
C ALA A 110 9.56 -4.30 26.90
N GLU A 111 10.88 -4.13 26.74
CA GLU A 111 11.47 -3.46 25.58
C GLU A 111 11.88 -4.48 24.53
N ARG A 112 11.55 -4.22 23.26
CA ARG A 112 11.82 -5.11 22.13
C ARG A 112 12.46 -4.32 21.00
N GLY A 113 13.56 -4.85 20.46
CA GLY A 113 14.25 -4.26 19.31
C GLY A 113 13.30 -4.15 18.10
N PHE A 114 13.36 -3.02 17.40
CA PHE A 114 12.44 -2.66 16.34
C PHE A 114 13.21 -2.07 15.17
N HIS A 115 13.19 -2.75 14.04
CA HIS A 115 14.11 -2.47 12.93
C HIS A 115 13.42 -2.54 11.57
N ILE A 116 13.99 -1.84 10.60
CA ILE A 116 13.74 -2.08 9.18
C ILE A 116 14.82 -3.03 8.67
N HIS A 117 14.41 -4.19 8.17
CA HIS A 117 15.28 -5.18 7.53
C HIS A 117 15.37 -4.93 6.03
N GLU A 118 16.47 -5.38 5.40
CA GLU A 118 16.81 -5.05 4.03
C GLU A 118 15.77 -5.54 3.02
N TYR A 119 15.28 -6.77 3.16
CA TYR A 119 14.38 -7.41 2.21
C TYR A 119 12.92 -7.40 2.68
N GLY A 120 12.01 -7.20 1.75
CA GLY A 120 10.57 -7.45 1.90
C GLY A 120 10.21 -8.90 1.54
N ASP A 121 11.11 -9.84 1.78
CA ASP A 121 10.89 -11.26 1.54
C ASP A 121 10.38 -11.93 2.83
N ILE A 122 9.23 -12.59 2.73
CA ILE A 122 8.58 -13.34 3.82
C ILE A 122 8.37 -14.83 3.49
N THR A 123 9.15 -15.36 2.54
CA THR A 123 9.06 -16.76 2.10
C THR A 123 9.33 -17.77 3.22
N ASP A 124 10.32 -17.50 4.08
CA ASP A 124 10.61 -18.25 5.31
C ASP A 124 10.20 -17.42 6.55
N GLY A 125 8.96 -16.96 6.56
CA GLY A 125 8.43 -16.09 7.60
C GLY A 125 9.27 -14.82 7.75
N CYS A 126 9.80 -14.55 8.95
CA CYS A 126 10.65 -13.38 9.17
C CYS A 126 12.14 -13.62 8.88
N MET A 127 12.56 -14.84 8.54
CA MET A 127 13.98 -15.15 8.31
C MET A 127 14.48 -14.60 6.97
N SER A 128 13.66 -14.67 5.92
CA SER A 128 14.01 -14.17 4.58
C SER A 128 14.21 -12.65 4.49
N SER A 129 13.84 -11.86 5.51
CA SER A 129 13.99 -10.39 5.46
C SER A 129 15.44 -9.89 5.46
N GLY A 130 16.43 -10.79 5.64
CA GLY A 130 17.85 -10.45 5.63
C GLY A 130 18.31 -9.73 6.90
N SER A 131 19.36 -8.91 6.78
CA SER A 131 19.92 -8.09 7.87
C SER A 131 19.15 -6.77 8.06
N HIS A 132 19.56 -5.93 9.02
CA HIS A 132 19.05 -4.56 9.12
C HIS A 132 19.38 -3.78 7.85
N TYR A 133 18.51 -2.87 7.42
CA TYR A 133 18.73 -2.08 6.21
C TYR A 133 19.92 -1.12 6.38
N ASN A 134 21.05 -1.47 5.77
CA ASN A 134 22.33 -0.81 5.93
C ASN A 134 22.99 -0.47 4.56
N PRO A 135 22.49 0.53 3.82
CA PRO A 135 23.03 0.91 2.52
C PRO A 135 24.41 1.60 2.60
N PHE A 136 24.91 1.89 3.81
CA PHE A 136 26.15 2.63 4.05
C PHE A 136 27.28 1.77 4.63
N GLY A 137 27.04 0.48 4.92
CA GLY A 137 28.03 -0.39 5.56
C GLY A 137 28.46 0.08 6.95
N THR A 138 27.61 0.82 7.66
CA THR A 138 27.86 1.25 9.05
C THR A 138 27.75 0.06 10.02
N THR A 139 28.11 0.26 11.28
CA THR A 139 27.71 -0.66 12.36
C THR A 139 26.35 -0.25 12.90
N HIS A 140 25.68 -1.21 13.55
CA HIS A 140 24.46 -0.96 14.29
C HIS A 140 24.68 0.11 15.38
N GLY A 141 23.62 0.86 15.69
CA GLY A 141 23.56 1.84 16.76
C GLY A 141 22.12 2.27 17.07
N GLY A 142 21.92 3.02 18.15
CA GLY A 142 20.60 3.53 18.51
C GLY A 142 20.13 4.67 17.61
N PRO A 143 18.83 5.01 17.59
CA PRO A 143 18.25 5.94 16.63
C PRO A 143 18.75 7.39 16.73
N LYS A 144 19.44 7.75 17.81
CA LYS A 144 20.06 9.08 18.02
C LYS A 144 21.56 9.12 17.70
N ASP A 145 22.17 7.98 17.40
CA ASP A 145 23.60 7.88 17.16
C ASP A 145 23.94 8.23 15.70
N LEU A 146 25.07 8.92 15.49
CA LEU A 146 25.54 9.28 14.14
C LEU A 146 25.95 8.07 13.30
N LYS A 147 26.38 7.00 13.97
CA LYS A 147 26.75 5.72 13.36
C LYS A 147 25.74 4.67 13.78
N ARG A 148 24.83 4.39 12.85
CA ARG A 148 23.75 3.39 12.93
C ARG A 148 23.45 2.89 11.53
N HIS A 149 22.76 1.78 11.38
CA HIS A 149 22.11 1.44 10.13
C HIS A 149 20.92 2.37 9.89
N VAL A 150 20.50 2.51 8.62
CA VAL A 150 19.29 3.26 8.27
C VAL A 150 18.06 2.61 8.90
N GLY A 151 18.03 1.28 9.00
CA GLY A 151 16.94 0.53 9.62
C GLY A 151 16.91 0.48 11.15
N ASP A 152 17.89 1.03 11.87
CA ASP A 152 17.95 0.87 13.34
C ASP A 152 16.98 1.84 14.06
N LEU A 153 15.76 1.43 14.41
CA LEU A 153 14.79 2.31 15.08
C LEU A 153 14.80 2.17 16.62
N GLY A 154 15.68 1.33 17.18
CA GLY A 154 15.86 1.14 18.61
C GLY A 154 14.80 0.23 19.24
N ASN A 155 14.42 0.50 20.49
CA ASN A 155 13.40 -0.28 21.20
C ASN A 155 12.01 0.36 21.13
N ILE A 156 11.00 -0.51 20.99
CA ILE A 156 9.61 -0.20 21.36
C ILE A 156 9.32 -0.82 22.73
N ARG A 157 8.35 -0.26 23.47
CA ARG A 157 7.98 -0.75 24.81
C ARG A 157 6.51 -1.13 24.87
N SER A 158 6.22 -2.32 25.39
CA SER A 158 4.87 -2.79 25.69
C SER A 158 4.41 -2.34 27.07
N ASP A 159 3.09 -2.22 27.25
CA ASP A 159 2.45 -2.03 28.54
C ASP A 159 2.23 -3.35 29.30
N ALA A 160 1.55 -3.28 30.45
CA ALA A 160 1.23 -4.45 31.28
C ALA A 160 0.28 -5.48 30.63
N TYR A 161 -0.30 -5.17 29.47
CA TYR A 161 -1.17 -6.05 28.69
C TYR A 161 -0.48 -6.57 27.41
N GLY A 162 0.81 -6.31 27.24
CA GLY A 162 1.56 -6.72 26.04
C GLY A 162 1.23 -5.88 24.80
N VAL A 163 0.78 -4.64 24.99
CA VAL A 163 0.44 -3.71 23.90
C VAL A 163 1.51 -2.62 23.81
N ALA A 164 2.15 -2.48 22.65
CA ALA A 164 3.07 -1.37 22.35
C ALA A 164 2.38 -0.40 21.39
N LYS A 165 2.15 0.84 21.85
CA LYS A 165 1.66 1.94 21.02
C LYS A 165 2.85 2.72 20.46
N LEU A 166 2.85 2.90 19.15
CA LEU A 166 3.90 3.61 18.44
C LEU A 166 3.41 5.04 18.16
N ASP A 167 4.22 6.02 18.56
CA ASP A 167 4.07 7.44 18.21
C ASP A 167 5.44 8.11 18.31
N PHE A 168 6.22 8.05 17.22
CA PHE A 168 7.55 8.64 17.15
C PHE A 168 7.92 9.00 15.71
N SER A 169 9.10 9.60 15.50
CA SER A 169 9.59 9.97 14.17
C SER A 169 11.09 9.70 14.03
N ASP A 170 11.51 9.36 12.82
CA ASP A 170 12.91 9.18 12.45
C ASP A 170 13.27 10.01 11.20
N SER A 171 14.48 10.55 11.17
CA SER A 171 14.97 11.45 10.11
C SER A 171 16.01 10.82 9.18
N VAL A 172 16.31 9.53 9.34
CA VAL A 172 17.29 8.76 8.56
C VAL A 172 16.58 7.86 7.55
N ILE A 173 15.50 7.18 7.95
CA ILE A 173 14.62 6.48 7.01
C ILE A 173 13.88 7.47 6.10
N GLY A 174 13.58 7.05 4.87
CA GLY A 174 12.63 7.73 4.00
C GLY A 174 11.49 6.81 3.59
N LEU A 175 10.34 7.37 3.23
CA LEU A 175 9.42 6.71 2.28
C LEU A 175 9.80 7.06 0.84
N LEU A 176 10.44 8.22 0.66
CA LEU A 176 10.88 8.77 -0.61
C LEU A 176 12.41 8.74 -0.74
N GLY A 177 12.91 8.76 -1.98
CA GLY A 177 14.33 8.88 -2.27
C GLY A 177 15.15 7.58 -2.08
N PRO A 178 16.49 7.67 -2.00
CA PRO A 178 17.36 6.50 -2.01
C PRO A 178 17.33 5.68 -0.71
N LEU A 179 16.90 6.27 0.40
CA LEU A 179 16.75 5.62 1.71
C LEU A 179 15.33 5.09 1.95
N SER A 180 14.59 4.82 0.87
CA SER A 180 13.22 4.34 0.95
C SER A 180 13.13 2.96 1.63
N ILE A 181 12.21 2.87 2.60
CA ILE A 181 11.84 1.63 3.28
C ILE A 181 10.63 0.93 2.64
N ILE A 182 10.09 1.47 1.54
CA ILE A 182 9.00 0.85 0.78
C ILE A 182 9.47 -0.50 0.19
N GLY A 183 8.65 -1.54 0.35
CA GLY A 183 8.98 -2.91 -0.06
C GLY A 183 10.11 -3.55 0.76
N ARG A 184 10.46 -2.99 1.91
CA ARG A 184 11.29 -3.62 2.94
C ARG A 184 10.42 -4.19 4.06
N THR A 185 11.03 -4.83 5.05
CA THR A 185 10.31 -5.42 6.18
C THR A 185 10.51 -4.58 7.44
N VAL A 186 9.43 -4.20 8.14
CA VAL A 186 9.52 -3.78 9.54
C VAL A 186 9.43 -5.02 10.43
N LEU A 187 10.25 -5.07 11.48
CA LEU A 187 10.44 -6.26 12.31
C LEU A 187 10.53 -5.88 13.79
N VAL A 188 9.84 -6.65 14.63
CA VAL A 188 10.00 -6.62 16.09
C VAL A 188 10.69 -7.91 16.55
N HIS A 189 11.71 -7.76 17.37
CA HIS A 189 12.53 -8.85 17.91
C HIS A 189 11.94 -9.47 19.18
N THR A 190 12.50 -10.60 19.64
CA THR A 190 12.12 -11.26 20.90
C THR A 190 12.86 -10.69 22.11
N GLY A 191 13.99 -10.03 21.92
CA GLY A 191 14.81 -9.42 22.97
C GLY A 191 14.89 -7.90 22.84
N THR A 192 15.51 -7.28 23.84
CA THR A 192 15.80 -5.84 23.88
C THR A 192 17.04 -5.55 23.04
N ASP A 193 16.97 -4.49 22.25
CA ASP A 193 18.10 -3.94 21.51
C ASP A 193 19.03 -3.16 22.47
N ASP A 194 20.30 -3.52 22.54
CA ASP A 194 21.34 -2.84 23.33
C ASP A 194 21.89 -1.57 22.66
N LEU A 195 21.40 -1.24 21.46
CA LEU A 195 21.70 -0.05 20.69
C LEU A 195 23.19 0.03 20.27
N GLY A 196 23.87 -1.10 20.09
CA GLY A 196 25.29 -1.16 19.75
C GLY A 196 26.22 -0.86 20.94
N ARG A 197 25.72 -1.01 22.17
CA ARG A 197 26.43 -0.68 23.42
C ARG A 197 26.86 -1.93 24.20
N GLY A 198 26.50 -3.12 23.73
CA GLY A 198 27.03 -4.39 24.24
C GLY A 198 28.50 -4.62 23.89
N SER A 199 29.18 -5.50 24.64
CA SER A 199 30.62 -5.75 24.55
C SER A 199 31.03 -6.86 23.57
N ASN A 200 30.12 -7.35 22.73
CA ASN A 200 30.36 -8.41 21.76
C ASN A 200 30.19 -7.89 20.31
N GLU A 201 30.53 -8.69 19.31
CA GLU A 201 30.35 -8.28 17.91
C GLU A 201 28.88 -8.14 17.50
N ASP A 202 27.99 -8.94 18.08
CA ASP A 202 26.59 -9.02 17.65
C ASP A 202 25.75 -7.83 18.11
N SER A 203 26.20 -7.12 19.15
CA SER A 203 25.81 -5.74 19.48
C SER A 203 25.98 -4.82 18.26
N LEU A 204 27.17 -4.80 17.66
CA LEU A 204 27.47 -3.95 16.48
C LEU A 204 26.84 -4.40 15.16
N LYS A 205 26.12 -5.54 15.15
CA LYS A 205 25.40 -6.08 13.99
C LYS A 205 23.87 -6.03 14.13
N THR A 206 23.36 -6.26 15.34
CA THR A 206 21.93 -6.55 15.62
C THR A 206 21.43 -5.99 16.96
N GLY A 207 22.29 -5.30 17.72
CA GLY A 207 21.97 -4.84 19.06
C GLY A 207 21.72 -5.96 20.08
N ASN A 208 22.18 -7.20 19.80
CA ASN A 208 21.81 -8.39 20.56
C ASN A 208 20.29 -8.62 20.73
N ALA A 209 19.44 -8.02 19.87
CA ALA A 209 17.98 -8.06 20.01
C ALA A 209 17.39 -9.49 19.87
N GLY A 210 18.18 -10.47 19.43
CA GLY A 210 17.80 -11.88 19.42
C GLY A 210 16.85 -12.24 18.28
N GLY A 211 15.94 -13.19 18.54
CA GLY A 211 15.04 -13.77 17.56
C GLY A 211 14.05 -12.77 16.95
N ARG A 212 13.35 -13.21 15.89
CA ARG A 212 12.42 -12.37 15.11
C ARG A 212 10.99 -12.70 15.53
N ALA A 213 10.37 -11.87 16.37
CA ALA A 213 9.08 -12.16 16.97
C ALA A 213 7.92 -12.01 15.96
N ALA A 214 7.92 -10.92 15.19
CA ALA A 214 6.96 -10.67 14.12
C ALA A 214 7.50 -9.66 13.10
N CYS A 215 6.96 -9.69 11.90
CA CYS A 215 7.39 -8.84 10.79
C CYS A 215 6.25 -8.53 9.82
N GLY A 216 6.43 -7.52 8.97
CA GLY A 216 5.53 -7.20 7.87
C GLY A 216 6.21 -6.38 6.78
N ILE A 217 5.85 -6.64 5.52
CA ILE A 217 6.33 -5.85 4.37
C ILE A 217 5.67 -4.46 4.41
N ILE A 218 6.45 -3.43 4.17
CA ILE A 218 6.02 -2.02 4.17
C ILE A 218 5.48 -1.68 2.77
N GLY A 219 4.16 -1.76 2.63
CA GLY A 219 3.44 -1.48 1.39
C GLY A 219 3.03 -0.01 1.26
N THR A 220 2.87 0.47 0.03
CA THR A 220 2.26 1.78 -0.26
C THR A 220 0.77 1.75 0.09
N THR A 221 0.22 2.88 0.57
CA THR A 221 -1.23 3.05 0.79
C THR A 221 -1.69 4.47 0.44
N LEU A 222 -2.99 4.68 0.25
CA LEU A 222 -3.57 5.94 -0.22
C LEU A 222 -3.62 7.01 0.87
N SER A 223 -3.99 6.65 2.11
CA SER A 223 -4.08 7.61 3.22
C SER A 223 -4.27 6.92 4.57
N PHE A 224 -4.19 7.72 5.63
CA PHE A 224 -4.33 7.32 7.03
C PHE A 224 -5.80 7.16 7.43
N ILE A 225 -6.24 5.96 7.82
CA ILE A 225 -7.55 5.76 8.48
C ILE A 225 -7.42 6.20 9.95
N MET A 226 -7.79 7.44 10.24
CA MET A 226 -7.64 8.05 11.57
C MET A 226 -8.68 7.54 12.57
N PHE A 227 -8.30 6.58 13.41
CA PHE A 227 -8.90 6.39 14.74
C PHE A 227 -8.21 7.29 15.78
N GLY A 228 -8.34 8.61 15.64
CA GLY A 228 -7.77 9.56 16.61
C GLY A 228 -7.61 10.97 16.06
N LYS A 229 -7.86 11.99 16.87
CA LYS A 229 -7.76 13.40 16.46
C LYS A 229 -6.31 13.88 16.54
N VAL A 230 -5.66 14.12 15.40
CA VAL A 230 -4.40 14.91 15.34
C VAL A 230 -4.68 16.23 14.66
N LYS A 231 -4.25 17.34 15.29
CA LYS A 231 -4.32 18.69 14.73
C LYS A 231 -3.01 18.97 13.99
N PHE A 232 -3.09 19.19 12.68
CA PHE A 232 -1.94 19.67 11.92
C PHE A 232 -1.62 21.13 12.27
N VAL A 233 -0.35 21.42 12.54
CA VAL A 233 0.21 22.78 12.57
C VAL A 233 1.21 22.86 11.41
N ALA A 234 0.89 23.67 10.40
CA ALA A 234 1.80 23.91 9.29
C ALA A 234 2.74 25.08 9.62
N ALA A 235 4.05 24.81 9.64
CA ALA A 235 5.08 25.84 9.74
C ALA A 235 5.72 26.05 8.35
N PHE A 236 5.63 27.27 7.82
CA PHE A 236 6.34 27.66 6.60
C PHE A 236 7.76 28.11 6.94
N ALA A 237 8.75 27.46 6.34
CA ALA A 237 10.12 27.95 6.30
C ALA A 237 10.52 28.18 4.84
N LEU A 238 10.74 29.45 4.48
CA LEU A 238 11.19 29.84 3.14
C LEU A 238 12.72 29.92 3.14
N LEU A 239 13.40 28.99 2.48
CA LEU A 239 14.85 29.02 2.27
C LEU A 239 15.16 29.09 0.79
N ALA A 240 15.91 30.12 0.39
CA ALA A 240 16.44 30.26 -0.95
C ALA A 240 17.64 29.33 -1.14
N PHE A 241 17.59 28.48 -2.16
CA PHE A 241 18.72 27.63 -2.57
C PHE A 241 19.41 28.22 -3.80
N SER A 242 20.75 28.28 -3.76
CA SER A 242 21.56 28.52 -4.95
C SER A 242 21.66 27.24 -5.80
N SER A 243 21.52 27.38 -7.12
CA SER A 243 21.53 26.25 -8.04
C SER A 243 22.96 25.81 -8.38
N ALA A 244 23.48 24.81 -7.67
CA ALA A 244 24.62 24.04 -8.14
C ALA A 244 24.15 23.07 -9.24
N SER A 245 24.63 23.27 -10.47
CA SER A 245 24.28 22.39 -11.59
C SER A 245 25.09 21.09 -11.51
N ALA A 246 24.50 20.07 -10.90
CA ALA A 246 25.07 18.72 -10.86
C ALA A 246 24.98 18.07 -12.25
N LYS A 247 26.11 17.59 -12.79
CA LYS A 247 26.13 16.79 -14.02
C LYS A 247 25.38 15.48 -13.77
N LEU A 248 24.24 15.29 -14.42
CA LEU A 248 23.46 14.06 -14.33
C LEU A 248 24.18 12.93 -15.09
N THR A 249 24.95 12.12 -14.38
CA THR A 249 25.45 10.85 -14.91
C THR A 249 24.31 9.84 -14.88
N CYS A 250 24.01 9.20 -16.02
CA CYS A 250 23.10 8.06 -16.07
C CYS A 250 23.78 6.85 -15.42
N GLU A 251 23.57 6.66 -14.12
CA GLU A 251 24.01 5.46 -13.42
C GLU A 251 23.06 4.30 -13.77
N VAL A 252 23.58 3.32 -14.51
CA VAL A 252 22.87 2.06 -14.76
C VAL A 252 22.82 1.28 -13.45
N LYS A 253 21.68 1.34 -12.76
CA LYS A 253 21.44 0.53 -11.57
C LYS A 253 21.37 -0.93 -12.00
N LYS A 254 22.15 -1.78 -11.34
CA LYS A 254 22.24 -3.20 -11.64
C LYS A 254 21.24 -4.01 -10.82
N ASP A 255 20.94 -5.20 -11.36
CA ASP A 255 20.19 -6.32 -10.81
C ASP A 255 19.39 -6.08 -9.51
N VAL A 256 18.07 -5.96 -9.68
CA VAL A 256 17.11 -5.96 -8.57
C VAL A 256 16.30 -7.25 -8.60
N TYR A 257 16.21 -7.88 -7.43
CA TYR A 257 15.36 -9.03 -7.15
C TYR A 257 14.22 -8.61 -6.22
N ALA A 258 13.03 -9.13 -6.48
CA ALA A 258 11.85 -8.91 -5.66
C ALA A 258 10.98 -10.17 -5.61
N LYS A 259 10.14 -10.29 -4.59
CA LYS A 259 9.19 -11.40 -4.42
C LYS A 259 7.84 -10.91 -3.92
N ALA A 260 6.79 -11.65 -4.24
CA ALA A 260 5.48 -11.52 -3.62
C ALA A 260 4.95 -12.91 -3.23
N VAL A 261 4.70 -13.12 -1.95
CA VAL A 261 4.06 -14.35 -1.43
C VAL A 261 2.55 -14.19 -1.59
N LEU A 262 1.95 -14.89 -2.54
CA LEU A 262 0.52 -14.77 -2.83
C LEU A 262 -0.30 -15.62 -1.84
N LYS A 263 -1.25 -14.98 -1.18
CA LYS A 263 -2.19 -15.62 -0.25
C LYS A 263 -3.64 -15.45 -0.70
N ASP A 264 -4.44 -16.50 -0.52
CA ASP A 264 -5.90 -16.45 -0.73
C ASP A 264 -6.60 -15.70 0.42
N ALA A 265 -7.93 -15.58 0.33
CA ALA A 265 -8.77 -14.97 1.37
C ALA A 265 -8.71 -15.68 2.73
N ASN A 266 -8.27 -16.94 2.79
CA ASN A 266 -8.07 -17.72 4.02
C ASN A 266 -6.65 -17.56 4.60
N GLY A 267 -5.75 -16.84 3.91
CA GLY A 267 -4.34 -16.70 4.26
C GLY A 267 -3.45 -17.86 3.80
N THR A 268 -4.00 -18.83 3.07
CA THR A 268 -3.30 -19.96 2.45
C THR A 268 -2.36 -19.44 1.37
N THR A 269 -1.08 -19.82 1.44
CA THR A 269 -0.11 -19.46 0.39
C THR A 269 -0.36 -20.29 -0.87
N ILE A 270 -0.77 -19.62 -1.96
CA ILE A 270 -0.99 -20.25 -3.27
C ILE A 270 0.29 -20.35 -4.12
N GLY A 271 1.34 -19.60 -3.76
CA GLY A 271 2.63 -19.64 -4.43
C GLY A 271 3.47 -18.39 -4.15
N VAL A 272 4.66 -18.34 -4.74
CA VAL A 272 5.60 -17.20 -4.64
C VAL A 272 5.89 -16.71 -6.04
N VAL A 273 5.59 -15.44 -6.30
CA VAL A 273 6.02 -14.76 -7.52
C VAL A 273 7.42 -14.20 -7.28
N ASN A 274 8.34 -14.53 -8.15
CA ASN A 274 9.69 -14.00 -8.21
C ASN A 274 9.74 -12.97 -9.34
N LEU A 275 10.38 -11.82 -9.09
CA LEU A 275 10.58 -10.76 -10.05
C LEU A 275 12.07 -10.44 -10.13
N TYR A 276 12.57 -10.23 -11.34
CA TYR A 276 13.97 -9.89 -11.59
C TYR A 276 14.07 -8.84 -12.70
N GLN A 277 14.92 -7.84 -12.52
CA GLN A 277 15.25 -6.84 -13.53
C GLN A 277 16.76 -6.61 -13.52
N ALA A 278 17.45 -6.93 -14.62
CA ALA A 278 18.91 -6.92 -14.72
C ALA A 278 19.51 -5.49 -14.71
N SER A 279 18.78 -4.53 -15.25
CA SER A 279 19.05 -3.10 -15.13
C SER A 279 17.79 -2.28 -15.34
N ASN A 280 17.84 -0.99 -15.03
CA ASN A 280 16.73 -0.06 -15.24
C ASN A 280 16.33 0.18 -16.73
N LEU A 281 16.97 -0.51 -17.67
CA LEU A 281 16.64 -0.52 -19.10
C LEU A 281 16.12 -1.88 -19.59
N ASP A 282 16.34 -2.95 -18.81
CA ASP A 282 15.89 -4.30 -19.12
C ASP A 282 14.43 -4.51 -18.70
N PRO A 283 13.68 -5.43 -19.33
CA PRO A 283 12.34 -5.78 -18.88
C PRO A 283 12.36 -6.52 -17.54
N VAL A 284 11.26 -6.44 -16.80
CA VAL A 284 11.04 -7.21 -15.58
C VAL A 284 10.58 -8.62 -15.95
N LYS A 285 11.35 -9.62 -15.55
CA LYS A 285 11.00 -11.04 -15.67
C LYS A 285 10.23 -11.48 -14.42
N ILE A 286 9.13 -12.19 -14.63
CA ILE A 286 8.20 -12.62 -13.58
C ILE A 286 8.00 -14.13 -13.70
N THR A 287 8.34 -14.89 -12.65
CA THR A 287 8.17 -16.34 -12.62
C THR A 287 7.51 -16.83 -11.34
N ALA A 288 6.63 -17.83 -11.44
CA ALA A 288 5.96 -18.44 -10.29
C ALA A 288 5.46 -19.86 -10.61
N ASP A 289 5.49 -20.74 -9.62
CA ASP A 289 4.67 -21.94 -9.60
C ASP A 289 3.50 -21.69 -8.61
N LEU A 290 2.28 -21.68 -9.13
CA LEU A 290 1.05 -21.40 -8.39
C LEU A 290 0.15 -22.64 -8.31
N LYS A 291 -0.62 -22.78 -7.24
CA LYS A 291 -1.54 -23.90 -6.98
C LYS A 291 -2.86 -23.42 -6.34
N GLY A 292 -3.89 -24.26 -6.38
CA GLY A 292 -5.19 -23.95 -5.78
C GLY A 292 -5.98 -22.88 -6.54
N LEU A 293 -5.80 -22.80 -7.86
CA LEU A 293 -6.39 -21.76 -8.71
C LEU A 293 -7.89 -21.94 -9.04
N GLY A 294 -8.49 -23.03 -8.52
CA GLY A 294 -9.87 -23.42 -8.81
C GLY A 294 -10.00 -24.01 -10.22
N ALA A 295 -11.07 -23.64 -10.90
CA ALA A 295 -11.33 -24.09 -12.27
C ALA A 295 -10.22 -23.65 -13.25
N GLU A 296 -9.97 -24.51 -14.24
CA GLU A 296 -9.04 -24.27 -15.35
C GLU A 296 -9.39 -23.05 -16.20
N GLY A 297 -8.44 -22.63 -17.02
CA GLY A 297 -8.58 -21.49 -17.93
C GLY A 297 -7.80 -20.27 -17.46
N LYS A 298 -8.06 -19.13 -18.11
CA LYS A 298 -7.32 -17.91 -17.87
C LYS A 298 -7.70 -17.23 -16.56
N LYS A 299 -6.71 -16.57 -15.94
CA LYS A 299 -6.85 -15.79 -14.71
C LYS A 299 -6.15 -14.44 -14.92
N GLY A 300 -6.88 -13.34 -14.77
CA GLY A 300 -6.31 -11.99 -14.83
C GLY A 300 -5.22 -11.79 -13.76
N PHE A 301 -4.10 -11.18 -14.15
CA PHE A 301 -2.90 -11.09 -13.33
C PHE A 301 -2.36 -9.66 -13.41
N HIS A 302 -2.37 -8.94 -12.28
CA HIS A 302 -2.16 -7.50 -12.28
C HIS A 302 -1.27 -7.04 -11.12
N VAL A 303 -0.52 -5.95 -11.33
CA VAL A 303 0.00 -5.13 -10.23
C VAL A 303 -1.05 -4.09 -9.88
N HIS A 304 -1.47 -4.08 -8.62
CA HIS A 304 -2.42 -3.11 -8.07
C HIS A 304 -1.70 -1.89 -7.47
N GLU A 305 -2.45 -0.83 -7.19
CA GLU A 305 -1.89 0.46 -6.80
C GLU A 305 -1.19 0.43 -5.42
N PHE A 306 -1.73 -0.33 -4.46
CA PHE A 306 -1.29 -0.34 -3.06
C PHE A 306 -0.75 -1.69 -2.63
N GLY A 307 0.23 -1.68 -1.72
CA GLY A 307 0.63 -2.83 -0.91
C GLY A 307 -0.19 -2.97 0.38
N ASP A 308 -1.31 -2.26 0.48
CA ASP A 308 -2.23 -2.33 1.60
C ASP A 308 -3.12 -3.56 1.49
N LEU A 309 -3.04 -4.48 2.46
CA LEU A 309 -3.84 -5.70 2.53
C LEU A 309 -4.74 -5.76 3.79
N SER A 310 -5.10 -4.59 4.37
CA SER A 310 -5.96 -4.48 5.57
C SER A 310 -7.27 -5.28 5.46
N ASN A 311 -7.92 -5.20 4.30
CA ASN A 311 -9.17 -5.90 3.98
C ASN A 311 -8.89 -7.00 2.93
N GLY A 312 -7.80 -7.75 3.16
CA GLY A 312 -7.24 -8.67 2.17
C GLY A 312 -6.96 -7.97 0.84
N CYS A 313 -7.18 -8.67 -0.27
CA CYS A 313 -6.87 -8.16 -1.60
C CYS A 313 -7.72 -6.96 -2.03
N ALA A 314 -8.81 -6.61 -1.33
CA ALA A 314 -9.62 -5.45 -1.66
C ALA A 314 -8.89 -4.12 -1.42
N SER A 315 -8.10 -4.03 -0.34
CA SER A 315 -7.35 -2.81 0.02
C SER A 315 -6.22 -2.44 -0.96
N ALA A 316 -5.82 -3.36 -1.85
CA ALA A 316 -4.79 -3.11 -2.86
C ALA A 316 -5.17 -1.99 -3.88
N GLY A 317 -6.41 -1.51 -3.87
CA GLY A 317 -6.86 -0.41 -4.76
C GLY A 317 -7.17 -0.88 -6.17
N GLY A 318 -7.09 0.03 -7.15
CA GLY A 318 -7.22 -0.29 -8.58
C GLY A 318 -5.95 -0.94 -9.16
N HIS A 319 -5.94 -1.18 -10.47
CA HIS A 319 -4.70 -1.53 -11.17
C HIS A 319 -3.73 -0.35 -11.10
N PHE A 320 -2.42 -0.61 -11.04
CA PHE A 320 -1.43 0.45 -10.97
C PHE A 320 -1.37 1.26 -12.28
N ASN A 321 -1.88 2.49 -12.25
CA ASN A 321 -2.07 3.34 -13.43
C ASN A 321 -1.46 4.75 -13.26
N PRO A 322 -0.12 4.89 -13.27
CA PRO A 322 0.53 6.18 -13.06
C PRO A 322 0.35 7.16 -14.24
N TYR A 323 -0.13 6.68 -15.39
CA TYR A 323 -0.35 7.47 -16.60
C TYR A 323 -1.82 7.83 -16.86
N SER A 324 -2.74 7.44 -15.97
CA SER A 324 -4.19 7.67 -16.12
C SER A 324 -4.78 7.15 -17.45
N LYS A 325 -4.24 6.04 -17.95
CA LYS A 325 -4.67 5.34 -19.17
C LYS A 325 -5.92 4.49 -18.95
N GLN A 326 -6.49 3.97 -20.03
CA GLN A 326 -7.44 2.86 -19.95
C GLN A 326 -6.71 1.52 -19.72
N HIS A 327 -7.43 0.52 -19.22
CA HIS A 327 -6.93 -0.86 -19.12
C HIS A 327 -6.73 -1.46 -20.52
N GLY A 328 -5.71 -2.31 -20.68
CA GLY A 328 -5.50 -3.10 -21.88
C GLY A 328 -4.44 -4.19 -21.68
N GLY A 329 -4.38 -5.15 -22.61
CA GLY A 329 -3.38 -6.24 -22.54
C GLY A 329 -1.92 -5.78 -22.60
N PRO A 330 -0.94 -6.63 -22.21
CA PRO A 330 0.44 -6.21 -21.97
C PRO A 330 1.17 -5.61 -23.20
N ASP A 331 0.85 -6.06 -24.42
CA ASP A 331 1.42 -5.49 -25.65
C ASP A 331 0.72 -4.22 -26.16
N ALA A 332 -0.36 -3.79 -25.51
CA ALA A 332 -1.09 -2.59 -25.91
C ALA A 332 -0.31 -1.31 -25.57
N THR A 333 -0.42 -0.31 -26.45
CA THR A 333 0.07 1.04 -26.19
C THR A 333 -0.79 1.76 -25.15
N GLU A 334 -2.10 1.47 -25.14
CA GLU A 334 -3.06 1.91 -24.13
C GLU A 334 -3.32 0.76 -23.16
N ARG A 335 -2.73 0.89 -21.97
CA ARG A 335 -2.83 -0.03 -20.83
C ARG A 335 -2.44 0.71 -19.56
N HIS A 336 -2.87 0.20 -18.41
CA HIS A 336 -2.27 0.55 -17.12
C HIS A 336 -0.85 -0.04 -17.03
N ALA A 337 -0.02 0.54 -16.15
CA ALA A 337 1.31 -0.02 -15.91
C ALA A 337 1.25 -1.40 -15.26
N GLY A 338 0.22 -1.67 -14.46
CA GLY A 338 0.03 -2.95 -13.79
C GLY A 338 -0.68 -4.05 -14.61
N ASP A 339 -1.08 -3.81 -15.86
CA ASP A 339 -1.83 -4.80 -16.65
C ASP A 339 -0.89 -5.89 -17.21
N LEU A 340 -0.70 -7.02 -16.52
CA LEU A 340 0.18 -8.11 -17.00
C LEU A 340 -0.57 -9.17 -17.83
N GLY A 341 -1.87 -8.98 -18.07
CA GLY A 341 -2.71 -9.89 -18.85
C GLY A 341 -3.17 -11.10 -18.05
N ASN A 342 -3.09 -12.29 -18.67
CA ASN A 342 -3.56 -13.54 -18.08
C ASN A 342 -2.44 -14.53 -17.82
N ILE A 343 -2.55 -15.27 -16.72
CA ILE A 343 -1.93 -16.60 -16.57
C ILE A 343 -2.96 -17.68 -16.95
N VAL A 344 -2.51 -18.92 -17.15
CA VAL A 344 -3.39 -20.06 -17.46
C VAL A 344 -3.34 -21.08 -16.33
N ALA A 345 -4.48 -21.32 -15.68
CA ALA A 345 -4.67 -22.41 -14.73
C ALA A 345 -4.96 -23.71 -15.50
N ALA A 346 -4.25 -24.78 -15.16
CA ALA A 346 -4.48 -26.12 -15.67
C ALA A 346 -5.62 -26.84 -14.91
N ALA A 347 -6.06 -27.99 -15.42
CA ALA A 347 -7.12 -28.82 -14.86
C ALA A 347 -6.89 -29.28 -13.40
N ASP A 348 -5.64 -29.35 -12.96
CA ASP A 348 -5.25 -29.66 -11.56
C ASP A 348 -5.25 -28.43 -10.63
N GLY A 349 -5.63 -27.26 -11.15
CA GLY A 349 -5.62 -26.00 -10.42
C GLY A 349 -4.22 -25.41 -10.21
N THR A 350 -3.22 -25.79 -11.02
CA THR A 350 -1.87 -25.20 -10.99
C THR A 350 -1.62 -24.24 -12.15
N SER A 351 -0.59 -23.40 -12.05
CA SER A 351 -0.09 -22.58 -13.16
C SER A 351 1.41 -22.33 -13.05
N LYS A 352 2.12 -22.43 -14.17
CA LYS A 352 3.50 -21.96 -14.30
C LYS A 352 3.52 -20.61 -14.98
N VAL A 353 3.87 -19.58 -14.24
CA VAL A 353 3.99 -18.21 -14.72
C VAL A 353 5.41 -17.99 -15.25
N ASN A 354 5.51 -17.48 -16.47
CA ASN A 354 6.74 -16.99 -17.07
C ASN A 354 6.38 -15.81 -17.98
N VAL A 355 6.46 -14.60 -17.44
CA VAL A 355 6.04 -13.35 -18.10
C VAL A 355 7.21 -12.38 -18.11
N GLU A 356 7.34 -11.60 -19.17
CA GLU A 356 8.33 -10.53 -19.28
C GLU A 356 7.61 -9.23 -19.66
N ASP A 357 7.82 -8.16 -18.89
CA ASP A 357 7.16 -6.87 -19.11
C ASP A 357 8.16 -5.71 -19.13
N LYS A 358 8.05 -4.87 -20.16
CA LYS A 358 8.95 -3.73 -20.44
C LYS A 358 8.46 -2.38 -19.92
N HIS A 359 7.33 -2.36 -19.19
CA HIS A 359 6.67 -1.14 -18.74
C HIS A 359 6.80 -0.95 -17.22
N ILE A 360 6.62 -2.01 -16.42
CA ILE A 360 6.89 -1.98 -14.96
C ILE A 360 8.39 -1.85 -14.65
N SER A 361 8.74 -1.42 -13.43
CA SER A 361 10.13 -1.41 -12.96
C SER A 361 10.28 -1.76 -11.47
N LEU A 362 11.38 -2.45 -11.15
CA LEU A 362 11.88 -2.72 -9.80
C LEU A 362 12.86 -1.64 -9.30
N HIS A 363 13.44 -0.82 -10.19
CA HIS A 363 14.39 0.24 -9.82
C HIS A 363 13.73 1.55 -9.33
N GLY A 364 12.40 1.56 -9.21
CA GLY A 364 11.59 2.71 -8.82
C GLY A 364 11.09 3.51 -10.03
N GLY A 365 11.05 4.84 -9.92
CA GLY A 365 10.53 5.72 -10.96
C GLY A 365 9.01 5.66 -11.13
N LYS A 366 8.48 6.26 -12.21
CA LYS A 366 7.03 6.41 -12.43
C LYS A 366 6.27 5.10 -12.58
N THR A 367 6.94 4.02 -13.03
CA THR A 367 6.38 2.66 -13.12
C THR A 367 6.93 1.70 -12.06
N GLY A 368 7.47 2.24 -10.96
CA GLY A 368 7.97 1.47 -9.82
C GLY A 368 6.86 0.64 -9.14
N ILE A 369 7.08 -0.67 -9.03
CA ILE A 369 6.12 -1.62 -8.43
C ILE A 369 6.52 -2.16 -7.05
N ILE A 370 7.72 -1.87 -6.56
CA ILE A 370 8.14 -2.23 -5.20
C ILE A 370 7.19 -1.60 -4.17
N GLY A 371 6.77 -2.39 -3.18
CA GLY A 371 5.79 -2.02 -2.16
C GLY A 371 4.34 -1.97 -2.62
N ARG A 372 4.03 -2.35 -3.87
CA ARG A 372 2.65 -2.56 -4.36
C ARG A 372 2.25 -4.03 -4.23
N ALA A 373 0.99 -4.37 -4.47
CA ALA A 373 0.54 -5.76 -4.49
C ALA A 373 0.47 -6.35 -5.90
N ILE A 374 0.88 -7.61 -6.06
CA ILE A 374 0.36 -8.46 -7.15
C ILE A 374 -1.00 -8.99 -6.72
N VAL A 375 -1.94 -9.02 -7.65
CA VAL A 375 -3.27 -9.61 -7.50
C VAL A 375 -3.52 -10.60 -8.64
N LEU A 376 -3.98 -11.78 -8.26
CA LEU A 376 -4.50 -12.80 -9.16
C LEU A 376 -6.02 -12.81 -9.06
N HIS A 377 -6.70 -12.79 -10.19
CA HIS A 377 -8.15 -12.78 -10.30
C HIS A 377 -8.74 -14.19 -10.51
N ALA A 378 -10.04 -14.33 -10.29
CA ALA A 378 -10.77 -15.59 -10.40
C ALA A 378 -11.14 -15.95 -11.85
N GLY A 379 -11.37 -14.95 -12.70
CA GLY A 379 -11.75 -15.09 -14.11
C GLY A 379 -10.72 -14.51 -15.09
N GLU A 380 -11.02 -14.62 -16.38
CA GLU A 380 -10.19 -14.10 -17.48
C GLU A 380 -10.22 -12.57 -17.53
N ASP A 381 -9.04 -11.97 -17.67
CA ASP A 381 -8.88 -10.59 -18.13
C ASP A 381 -9.15 -10.51 -19.65
N ASP A 382 -10.17 -9.75 -20.05
CA ASP A 382 -10.60 -9.53 -21.43
C ASP A 382 -9.69 -8.57 -22.23
N LEU A 383 -8.62 -8.05 -21.60
CA LEU A 383 -7.60 -7.19 -22.19
C LEU A 383 -8.13 -5.84 -22.72
N GLY A 384 -9.25 -5.37 -22.15
CA GLY A 384 -9.96 -4.15 -22.55
C GLY A 384 -10.91 -4.35 -23.74
N LYS A 385 -11.24 -5.60 -24.09
CA LYS A 385 -11.92 -5.96 -25.35
C LYS A 385 -13.25 -6.70 -25.17
N GLY A 386 -13.64 -7.03 -23.95
CA GLY A 386 -14.84 -7.83 -23.66
C GLY A 386 -16.18 -7.11 -23.84
N GLY A 387 -16.16 -5.78 -24.02
CA GLY A 387 -17.36 -4.96 -24.21
C GLY A 387 -18.21 -4.76 -22.94
N GLN A 388 -17.71 -5.19 -21.78
CA GLN A 388 -18.34 -4.96 -20.48
C GLN A 388 -18.07 -3.53 -19.99
N SER A 389 -18.90 -3.03 -19.09
CA SER A 389 -18.77 -1.67 -18.54
C SER A 389 -17.45 -1.43 -17.79
N ASP A 390 -16.81 -2.49 -17.31
CA ASP A 390 -15.55 -2.51 -16.58
C ASP A 390 -14.38 -3.13 -17.36
N SER A 391 -14.55 -3.50 -18.63
CA SER A 391 -13.45 -3.98 -19.49
C SER A 391 -12.31 -2.96 -19.52
N LEU A 392 -12.60 -1.68 -19.77
CA LEU A 392 -11.60 -0.59 -19.84
C LEU A 392 -11.07 -0.12 -18.47
N THR A 393 -11.43 -0.79 -17.37
CA THR A 393 -10.92 -0.48 -16.01
C THR A 393 -10.29 -1.67 -15.29
N THR A 394 -10.71 -2.90 -15.59
CA THR A 394 -10.33 -4.12 -14.86
C THR A 394 -10.21 -5.37 -15.75
N GLY A 395 -10.46 -5.24 -17.05
CA GLY A 395 -10.55 -6.37 -17.97
C GLY A 395 -11.70 -7.33 -17.66
N HIS A 396 -12.69 -6.93 -16.87
CA HIS A 396 -13.76 -7.81 -16.37
C HIS A 396 -13.26 -9.07 -15.63
N ALA A 397 -12.02 -9.09 -15.12
CA ALA A 397 -11.39 -10.27 -14.52
C ALA A 397 -12.07 -10.79 -13.24
N GLY A 398 -13.03 -10.04 -12.70
CA GLY A 398 -13.86 -10.44 -11.56
C GLY A 398 -13.12 -10.43 -10.22
N ALA A 399 -13.53 -11.32 -9.32
CA ALA A 399 -13.07 -11.35 -7.94
C ALA A 399 -11.55 -11.58 -7.80
N ARG A 400 -10.95 -11.04 -6.75
CA ARG A 400 -9.53 -11.19 -6.43
C ARG A 400 -9.33 -12.50 -5.67
N LEU A 401 -8.71 -13.49 -6.31
CA LEU A 401 -8.49 -14.83 -5.77
C LEU A 401 -7.38 -14.84 -4.72
N ALA A 402 -6.27 -14.16 -5.01
CA ALA A 402 -5.11 -14.08 -4.12
C ALA A 402 -4.27 -12.83 -4.38
N CYS A 403 -3.45 -12.44 -3.41
CA CYS A 403 -2.57 -11.28 -3.52
C CYS A 403 -1.37 -11.35 -2.58
N GLY A 404 -0.36 -10.53 -2.85
CA GLY A 404 0.83 -10.40 -2.01
C GLY A 404 1.61 -9.12 -2.33
N VAL A 405 2.20 -8.50 -1.31
CA VAL A 405 3.03 -7.29 -1.47
C VAL A 405 4.37 -7.67 -2.11
N ILE A 406 4.80 -6.87 -3.08
CA ILE A 406 6.08 -6.98 -3.78
C ILE A 406 7.15 -6.34 -2.91
N GLY A 407 7.98 -7.17 -2.27
CA GLY A 407 9.13 -6.73 -1.50
C GLY A 407 10.45 -6.99 -2.21
N TYR A 408 11.50 -6.24 -1.86
CA TYR A 408 12.88 -6.58 -2.25
C TYR A 408 13.24 -7.97 -1.75
N ALA A 409 14.06 -8.70 -2.50
CA ALA A 409 14.58 -10.01 -2.12
C ALA A 409 16.11 -10.06 -2.29
N ALA A 410 16.75 -10.98 -1.60
CA ALA A 410 18.13 -11.34 -1.88
C ALA A 410 18.26 -11.89 -3.33
N PRO A 411 19.42 -11.74 -3.97
CA PRO A 411 19.73 -12.53 -5.17
C PRO A 411 19.61 -14.03 -4.84
N PRO A 412 19.19 -14.88 -5.80
CA PRO A 412 19.22 -16.31 -5.62
C PRO A 412 20.65 -16.76 -5.32
N ALA A 413 20.80 -17.76 -4.44
CA ALA A 413 22.10 -18.37 -4.19
C ALA A 413 22.73 -18.82 -5.52
N PRO A 414 24.07 -18.70 -5.68
CA PRO A 414 24.75 -19.25 -6.85
C PRO A 414 24.37 -20.71 -7.05
N ALA A 415 24.17 -21.12 -8.31
CA ALA A 415 24.00 -22.53 -8.62
C ALA A 415 25.27 -23.29 -8.16
N ALA A 416 25.06 -24.34 -7.36
CA ALA A 416 26.12 -25.16 -6.77
C ALA A 416 26.78 -26.09 -7.80
#